data_AF-A0A9E2KPZ7-F1
#
_entry.id   AF-A0A9E2KPZ7-F1
#
_cell.length_a   1.000
_cell.length_b   1.000
_cell.length_c   1.000
_cell.angle_alpha   90.00
_cell.angle_beta   90.00
_cell.angle_gamma   90.00
#
_symmetry.space_group_name_H-M   'P 1'
#
loop_
_entity.id
_entity.type
_entity.pdbx_description
1 polymer ?
#
loop_
_entity_poly.entity_id
_entity_poly.type
_entity_poly.pdbx_seq_one_letter_code
_entity_poly.pdbx_strand_id
1 'polypeptide(L)'
;MEHSTDERFLQTIQTKAGEWKILRRGGFWGPNASGKSSFIESIFFARNYIVTGQKSGKGTGVNQFRGDFADLARCYLFQFMFYLDGEVYEYGFSLDRRQVHEEWLLQLTEKDLAPVFTRVTDQNGKTEIDIEPRFANYQAKDRQLADVLKNSIQEAQKNQLFLYKLYDNGIKQAEQIVHWFKNLQVIFPHTKVQALPLHMKADEELRQYIATMLHKMDTGVYEITVASEEIDFREYAEKLNLPKEIIDDIEEIKNGIVNLCGKYFV
;
A
#
# COMPACT_ATOMS: atom_id res chain seq x y z
N MET A 1 19.73 -30.30 2.78
CA MET A 1 19.46 -29.14 3.65
C MET A 1 18.52 -29.64 4.73
N GLU A 2 19.00 -29.77 5.97
CA GLU A 2 18.11 -30.06 7.09
C GLU A 2 17.23 -28.83 7.31
N HIS A 3 15.93 -28.96 7.03
CA HIS A 3 14.93 -27.97 7.40
C HIS A 3 14.69 -28.07 8.91
N SER A 4 15.63 -27.56 9.70
CA SER A 4 15.38 -27.29 11.11
C SER A 4 14.41 -26.11 11.19
N THR A 5 13.12 -26.43 11.33
CA THR A 5 12.10 -25.41 11.54
C THR A 5 12.08 -25.12 13.04
N ASP A 6 12.75 -24.04 13.44
CA ASP A 6 12.74 -23.58 14.83
C ASP A 6 11.36 -23.04 15.17
N GLU A 7 10.57 -23.84 15.90
CA GLU A 7 9.18 -23.53 16.22
C GLU A 7 9.02 -22.24 17.05
N ARG A 8 10.08 -21.74 17.70
CA ARG A 8 10.04 -20.52 18.52
C ARG A 8 9.71 -19.25 17.73
N PHE A 9 9.95 -19.24 16.42
CA PHE A 9 9.67 -18.10 15.55
C PHE A 9 8.34 -18.21 14.80
N LEU A 10 7.64 -19.33 14.97
CA LEU A 10 6.35 -19.57 14.35
C LEU A 10 5.22 -19.02 15.20
N GLN A 11 4.18 -18.56 14.53
CA GLN A 11 2.89 -18.27 15.11
C GLN A 11 1.86 -19.15 14.45
N THR A 12 1.01 -19.75 15.27
CA THR A 12 -0.16 -20.45 14.78
C THR A 12 -1.29 -19.45 14.50
N ILE A 13 -1.92 -19.60 13.33
CA ILE A 13 -3.20 -18.96 12.99
C ILE A 13 -4.23 -20.04 12.69
N GLN A 14 -5.48 -19.77 13.06
CA GLN A 14 -6.61 -20.64 12.71
C GLN A 14 -7.21 -20.16 11.40
N THR A 15 -7.39 -21.09 10.45
CA THR A 15 -8.01 -20.85 9.14
C THR A 15 -9.14 -21.84 8.91
N LYS A 16 -9.95 -21.61 7.87
CA LYS A 16 -11.00 -22.54 7.45
C LYS A 16 -10.43 -23.89 6.99
N ALA A 17 -9.22 -23.91 6.45
CA ALA A 17 -8.52 -25.13 6.05
C ALA A 17 -7.68 -25.75 7.19
N GLY A 18 -7.97 -25.36 8.44
CA GLY A 18 -7.28 -25.83 9.64
C GLY A 18 -6.16 -24.90 10.12
N GLU A 19 -5.29 -25.45 10.95
CA GLU A 19 -4.22 -24.71 11.61
C GLU A 19 -3.03 -24.46 10.67
N TRP A 20 -2.64 -23.20 10.50
CA TRP A 20 -1.45 -22.82 9.73
C TRP A 20 -0.38 -22.22 10.65
N LYS A 21 0.88 -22.59 10.42
CA LYS A 21 2.05 -21.99 11.10
C LYS A 21 2.71 -20.96 10.18
N ILE A 22 2.84 -19.72 10.65
CA ILE A 22 3.43 -18.60 9.92
C ILE A 22 4.68 -18.06 10.62
N LEU A 23 5.62 -17.49 9.86
CA LEU A 23 6.79 -16.81 10.41
C LEU A 23 6.44 -15.37 10.81
N ARG A 24 6.81 -14.96 12.02
CA ARG A 24 6.64 -13.56 12.46
C ARG A 24 7.69 -12.62 11.87
N ARG A 25 8.85 -13.15 11.49
CA ARG A 25 10.00 -12.39 10.99
C ARG A 25 10.74 -13.24 9.96
N GLY A 26 11.16 -12.59 8.88
CA GLY A 26 11.97 -13.20 7.82
C GLY A 26 13.10 -12.26 7.42
N GLY A 27 14.19 -12.82 6.91
CA GLY A 27 15.32 -12.07 6.37
C GLY A 27 15.73 -12.65 5.02
N PHE A 28 16.02 -11.77 4.06
CA PHE A 28 16.55 -12.16 2.75
C PHE A 28 18.04 -11.85 2.69
N TRP A 29 18.86 -12.89 2.52
CA TRP A 29 20.30 -12.75 2.35
C TRP A 29 20.73 -13.21 0.97
N GLY A 30 21.70 -12.51 0.38
CA GLY A 30 22.24 -12.87 -0.92
C GLY A 30 23.28 -11.85 -1.39
N PRO A 31 24.05 -12.15 -2.45
CA PRO A 31 25.06 -11.26 -2.99
C PRO A 31 24.52 -9.88 -3.39
N ASN A 32 25.40 -8.92 -3.61
CA ASN A 32 25.01 -7.66 -4.24
C ASN A 32 24.36 -7.94 -5.62
N ALA A 33 23.39 -7.09 -6.00
CA ALA A 33 22.60 -7.25 -7.22
C ALA A 33 21.76 -8.55 -7.33
N SER A 34 21.57 -9.30 -6.24
CA SER A 34 20.72 -10.51 -6.24
C SER A 34 19.20 -10.23 -6.28
N GLY A 35 18.77 -8.99 -6.51
CA GLY A 35 17.35 -8.62 -6.60
C GLY A 35 16.62 -8.33 -5.28
N LYS A 36 17.29 -8.38 -4.12
CA LYS A 36 16.65 -8.11 -2.80
C LYS A 36 15.94 -6.75 -2.74
N SER A 37 16.63 -5.68 -3.14
CA SER A 37 16.03 -4.33 -3.15
C SER A 37 14.88 -4.25 -4.15
N SER A 38 15.03 -4.84 -5.33
CA SER A 38 13.99 -4.88 -6.36
C SER A 38 12.73 -5.63 -5.90
N PHE A 39 12.87 -6.65 -5.05
CA PHE A 39 11.73 -7.32 -4.41
C PHE A 39 10.99 -6.40 -3.44
N ILE A 40 11.69 -5.62 -2.61
CA ILE A 40 11.05 -4.64 -1.73
C ILE A 40 10.40 -3.50 -2.53
N GLU A 41 11.05 -3.03 -3.59
CA GLU A 41 10.51 -2.03 -4.53
C GLU A 41 9.25 -2.52 -5.24
N SER A 42 9.18 -3.81 -5.61
CA SER A 42 8.01 -4.40 -6.27
C SER A 42 6.81 -4.48 -5.33
N ILE A 43 7.03 -4.83 -4.05
CA ILE A 43 5.99 -4.76 -3.01
C ILE A 43 5.49 -3.32 -2.84
N PHE A 44 6.40 -2.35 -2.76
CA PHE A 44 6.03 -0.94 -2.64
C PHE A 44 5.21 -0.45 -3.84
N PHE A 45 5.63 -0.81 -5.06
CA PHE A 45 4.88 -0.50 -6.27
C PHE A 45 3.47 -1.08 -6.21
N ALA A 46 3.33 -2.38 -5.97
CA ALA A 46 2.05 -3.06 -5.96
C ALA A 46 1.12 -2.50 -4.88
N ARG A 47 1.64 -2.32 -3.66
CA ARG A 47 0.88 -1.70 -2.55
C ARG A 47 0.35 -0.33 -2.96
N ASN A 48 1.19 0.54 -3.54
CA ASN A 48 0.74 1.86 -3.96
C ASN A 48 -0.27 1.78 -5.11
N TYR A 49 -0.04 0.90 -6.08
CA TYR A 49 -0.94 0.68 -7.19
C TYR A 49 -2.35 0.27 -6.74
N ILE A 50 -2.43 -0.60 -5.72
CA ILE A 50 -3.68 -1.06 -5.10
C ILE A 50 -4.40 0.07 -4.35
N VAL A 51 -3.67 0.89 -3.58
CA VAL A 51 -4.29 1.81 -2.61
C VAL A 51 -4.53 3.23 -3.14
N THR A 52 -3.82 3.67 -4.19
CA THR A 52 -3.98 5.04 -4.72
C THR A 52 -4.94 5.13 -5.90
N GLY A 53 -5.19 4.00 -6.56
CA GLY A 53 -5.89 3.96 -7.84
C GLY A 53 -5.09 4.64 -8.96
N GLN A 54 -5.47 4.36 -10.20
CA GLN A 54 -4.84 4.97 -11.39
C GLN A 54 -5.81 5.94 -12.06
N LYS A 55 -5.30 7.09 -12.52
CA LYS A 55 -6.11 8.03 -13.32
C LYS A 55 -6.42 7.40 -14.68
N SER A 56 -7.66 7.55 -15.15
CA SER A 56 -8.09 7.06 -16.46
C SER A 56 -7.24 7.67 -17.58
N GLY A 57 -7.01 6.90 -18.65
CA GLY A 57 -6.22 7.33 -19.81
C GLY A 57 -4.71 7.41 -19.57
N LYS A 58 -4.21 7.00 -18.41
CA LYS A 58 -2.77 6.90 -18.12
C LYS A 58 -2.29 5.45 -18.24
N GLY A 59 -0.99 5.27 -18.41
CA GLY A 59 -0.36 3.96 -18.23
C GLY A 59 -0.41 3.50 -16.77
N THR A 60 0.05 2.28 -16.52
CA THR A 60 0.10 1.68 -15.18
C THR A 60 1.26 2.22 -14.34
N GLY A 61 2.22 2.91 -14.97
CA GLY A 61 3.41 3.41 -14.28
C GLY A 61 4.39 2.32 -13.86
N VAL A 62 4.19 1.06 -14.27
CA VAL A 62 5.13 -0.02 -13.97
C VAL A 62 6.47 0.24 -14.65
N ASN A 63 7.54 0.13 -13.86
CA ASN A 63 8.89 0.23 -14.39
C ASN A 63 9.17 -0.99 -15.26
N GLN A 64 9.54 -0.74 -16.52
CA GLN A 64 9.91 -1.82 -17.42
C GLN A 64 11.32 -2.28 -17.07
N PHE A 65 11.44 -3.57 -16.78
CA PHE A 65 12.71 -4.26 -16.74
C PHE A 65 13.42 -4.07 -18.09
N ARG A 66 14.69 -3.62 -18.05
CA ARG A 66 15.43 -3.22 -19.26
C ARG A 66 16.00 -4.41 -20.05
N GLY A 67 15.95 -5.63 -19.53
CA GLY A 67 16.39 -6.81 -20.27
C GLY A 67 15.32 -7.33 -21.22
N ASP A 68 15.72 -7.69 -22.43
CA ASP A 68 14.87 -8.39 -23.38
C ASP A 68 14.89 -9.89 -23.05
N PHE A 69 13.95 -10.30 -22.20
CA PHE A 69 13.57 -11.71 -22.11
C PHE A 69 12.45 -11.93 -23.12
N ALA A 70 12.75 -12.62 -24.22
CA ALA A 70 11.77 -12.93 -25.26
C ALA A 70 10.54 -13.69 -24.71
N ASP A 71 10.71 -14.41 -23.59
CA ASP A 71 9.69 -15.25 -22.97
C ASP A 71 8.80 -14.50 -21.97
N LEU A 72 9.21 -13.32 -21.50
CA LEU A 72 8.38 -12.48 -20.65
C LEU A 72 7.70 -11.49 -21.58
N ALA A 73 6.39 -11.64 -21.79
CA ALA A 73 5.53 -10.72 -22.57
C ALA A 73 5.47 -9.29 -21.97
N ARG A 74 6.47 -8.88 -21.17
CA ARG A 74 6.59 -7.62 -20.44
C ARG A 74 5.42 -7.37 -19.48
N CYS A 75 4.73 -8.45 -19.10
CA CYS A 75 3.72 -8.49 -18.05
C CYS A 75 4.36 -8.81 -16.70
N TYR A 76 3.95 -8.07 -15.67
CA TYR A 76 4.36 -8.23 -14.29
C TYR A 76 3.21 -8.84 -13.52
N LEU A 77 3.49 -9.86 -12.73
CA LEU A 77 2.53 -10.51 -11.84
C LEU A 77 2.82 -10.11 -10.39
N PHE A 78 1.78 -9.65 -9.70
CA PHE A 78 1.80 -9.42 -8.26
C PHE A 78 0.72 -10.29 -7.62
N GLN A 79 1.08 -11.04 -6.59
CA GLN A 79 0.17 -11.95 -5.88
C GLN A 79 0.48 -11.91 -4.40
N PHE A 80 -0.56 -11.75 -3.59
CA PHE A 80 -0.49 -11.64 -2.14
C PHE A 80 -1.46 -12.62 -1.51
N MET A 81 -0.95 -13.44 -0.59
CA MET A 81 -1.79 -14.21 0.32
C MET A 81 -1.74 -13.55 1.69
N PHE A 82 -2.89 -13.24 2.27
CA PHE A 82 -2.95 -12.49 3.52
C PHE A 82 -4.13 -12.92 4.39
N TYR A 83 -3.95 -12.73 5.70
CA TYR A 83 -4.95 -12.98 6.72
C TYR A 83 -5.60 -11.66 7.16
N LEU A 84 -6.92 -11.62 7.16
CA LEU A 84 -7.73 -10.45 7.49
C LEU A 84 -8.99 -10.91 8.22
N ASP A 85 -9.15 -10.48 9.48
CA ASP A 85 -10.35 -10.69 10.30
C ASP A 85 -10.88 -12.14 10.34
N GLY A 86 -9.99 -13.14 10.42
CA GLY A 86 -10.37 -14.57 10.45
C GLY A 86 -10.36 -15.26 9.09
N GLU A 87 -10.20 -14.50 8.01
CA GLU A 87 -10.27 -14.99 6.64
C GLU A 87 -8.89 -14.95 5.98
N VAL A 88 -8.61 -15.92 5.11
CA VAL A 88 -7.42 -15.90 4.25
C VAL A 88 -7.88 -15.53 2.84
N TYR A 89 -7.25 -14.50 2.29
CA TYR A 89 -7.46 -14.06 0.93
C TYR A 89 -6.21 -14.29 0.10
N GLU A 90 -6.43 -14.54 -1.19
CA GLU A 90 -5.40 -14.35 -2.20
C GLU A 90 -5.86 -13.23 -3.13
N TYR A 91 -5.06 -12.18 -3.27
CA TYR A 91 -5.31 -11.12 -4.23
C TYR A 91 -4.13 -11.00 -5.18
N GLY A 92 -4.41 -10.97 -6.47
CA GLY A 92 -3.37 -10.82 -7.48
C GLY A 92 -3.85 -10.06 -8.71
N PHE A 93 -2.87 -9.54 -9.45
CA PHE A 93 -3.10 -8.92 -10.73
C PHE A 93 -1.85 -9.01 -11.61
N SER A 94 -2.07 -9.09 -12.92
CA SER A 94 -1.03 -8.99 -13.93
C SER A 94 -1.21 -7.72 -14.75
N LEU A 95 -0.11 -7.04 -15.07
CA LEU A 95 -0.17 -5.79 -15.84
C LEU A 95 1.08 -5.57 -16.68
N ASP A 96 0.95 -4.78 -17.74
CA ASP A 96 2.07 -4.20 -18.47
C ASP A 96 2.06 -2.67 -18.30
N ARG A 97 2.81 -1.92 -19.10
CA ARG A 97 2.83 -0.45 -19.04
C ARG A 97 1.52 0.24 -19.41
N ARG A 98 0.63 -0.45 -20.12
CA ARG A 98 -0.60 0.07 -20.72
C ARG A 98 -1.84 -0.33 -19.92
N GLN A 99 -1.95 -1.59 -19.51
CA GLN A 99 -3.18 -2.12 -18.92
C GLN A 99 -2.93 -3.19 -17.88
N VAL A 100 -3.97 -3.43 -17.06
CA VAL A 100 -4.11 -4.64 -16.25
C VAL A 100 -4.70 -5.72 -17.15
N HIS A 101 -4.05 -6.88 -17.22
CA HIS A 101 -4.47 -8.02 -18.04
C HIS A 101 -5.36 -8.97 -17.25
N GLU A 102 -4.96 -9.29 -16.03
CA GLU A 102 -5.74 -10.15 -15.13
C GLU A 102 -5.80 -9.54 -13.74
N GLU A 103 -6.88 -9.80 -13.03
CA GLU A 103 -7.02 -9.45 -11.61
C GLU A 103 -7.96 -10.44 -10.95
N TRP A 104 -7.65 -10.87 -9.73
CA TRP A 104 -8.47 -11.82 -8.99
C TRP A 104 -8.42 -11.54 -7.51
N LEU A 105 -9.55 -11.82 -6.87
CA LEU A 105 -9.66 -11.97 -5.43
C LEU A 105 -10.22 -13.35 -5.16
N LEU A 106 -9.47 -14.17 -4.44
CA LEU A 106 -9.91 -15.48 -3.95
C LEU A 106 -10.00 -15.45 -2.43
N GLN A 107 -10.85 -16.30 -1.89
CA GLN A 107 -11.01 -16.50 -0.46
C GLN A 107 -10.87 -17.98 -0.13
N LEU A 108 -10.14 -18.27 0.94
CA LEU A 108 -9.93 -19.63 1.42
C LEU A 108 -11.25 -20.22 1.94
N THR A 109 -11.56 -21.42 1.46
CA THR A 109 -12.61 -22.30 1.94
C THR A 109 -11.99 -23.40 2.80
N GLU A 110 -12.82 -24.33 3.28
CA GLU A 110 -12.30 -25.52 3.98
C GLU A 110 -11.44 -26.42 3.07
N LYS A 111 -11.54 -26.26 1.74
CA LYS A 111 -10.91 -27.15 0.75
C LYS A 111 -9.87 -26.46 -0.11
N ASP A 112 -10.14 -25.23 -0.55
CA ASP A 112 -9.41 -24.55 -1.61
C ASP A 112 -9.56 -23.02 -1.56
N LEU A 113 -8.84 -22.31 -2.44
CA LEU A 113 -9.08 -20.89 -2.71
C LEU A 113 -10.18 -20.78 -3.76
N ALA A 114 -11.32 -20.22 -3.38
CA ALA A 114 -12.45 -20.02 -4.28
C ALA A 114 -12.55 -18.55 -4.71
N PRO A 115 -12.88 -18.27 -5.99
CA PRO A 115 -13.00 -16.91 -6.47
C PRO A 115 -14.12 -16.14 -5.76
N VAL A 116 -13.82 -14.86 -5.50
CA VAL A 116 -14.76 -13.82 -5.10
C VAL A 116 -15.09 -12.97 -6.33
N PHE A 117 -14.07 -12.57 -7.07
CA PHE A 117 -14.20 -12.06 -8.43
C PHE A 117 -12.94 -12.37 -9.24
N THR A 118 -13.10 -12.39 -10.54
CA THR A 118 -12.01 -12.43 -11.52
C THR A 118 -12.26 -11.38 -12.59
N ARG A 119 -11.18 -10.93 -13.22
CA ARG A 119 -11.19 -9.98 -14.32
C ARG A 119 -10.15 -10.40 -15.33
N VAL A 120 -10.51 -10.31 -16.61
CA VAL A 120 -9.62 -10.49 -17.75
C VAL A 120 -9.80 -9.31 -18.70
N THR A 121 -8.69 -8.78 -19.20
CA THR A 121 -8.67 -7.73 -20.23
C THR A 121 -7.92 -8.25 -21.44
N ASP A 122 -8.59 -8.29 -22.59
CA ASP A 122 -7.98 -8.78 -23.82
C ASP A 122 -6.98 -7.77 -24.44
N GLN A 123 -6.35 -8.16 -25.54
CA GLN A 123 -5.40 -7.30 -26.26
C GLN A 123 -6.04 -6.06 -26.90
N ASN A 124 -7.35 -6.09 -27.13
CA ASN A 124 -8.13 -4.97 -27.64
C ASN A 124 -8.63 -4.04 -26.52
N GLY A 125 -8.29 -4.36 -25.25
CA GLY A 125 -8.68 -3.62 -24.06
C GLY A 125 -10.12 -3.87 -23.59
N LYS A 126 -10.81 -4.86 -24.19
CA LYS A 126 -12.12 -5.31 -23.71
C LYS A 126 -11.94 -6.00 -22.36
N THR A 127 -12.62 -5.48 -21.35
CA THR A 127 -12.56 -6.01 -19.98
C THR A 127 -13.81 -6.85 -19.68
N GLU A 128 -13.60 -8.06 -19.19
CA GLU A 128 -14.65 -8.95 -18.67
C GLU A 128 -14.40 -9.19 -17.19
N ILE A 129 -15.46 -9.12 -16.38
CA ILE A 129 -15.41 -9.25 -14.93
C ILE A 129 -16.52 -10.19 -14.47
N ASP A 130 -16.10 -11.26 -13.82
CA ASP A 130 -16.98 -12.24 -13.20
C ASP A 130 -16.93 -12.04 -11.68
N ILE A 131 -18.10 -11.89 -11.09
CA ILE A 131 -18.24 -11.73 -9.64
C ILE A 131 -19.05 -12.92 -9.16
N GLU A 132 -18.49 -13.65 -8.20
CA GLU A 132 -19.06 -14.89 -7.68
C GLU A 132 -20.10 -14.62 -6.57
N PRO A 133 -21.05 -15.55 -6.32
CA PRO A 133 -22.02 -15.42 -5.23
C PRO A 133 -21.37 -15.22 -3.84
N ARG A 134 -20.12 -15.67 -3.68
CA ARG A 134 -19.33 -15.51 -2.45
C ARG A 134 -19.02 -14.05 -2.12
N PHE A 135 -18.95 -13.17 -3.12
CA PHE A 135 -18.79 -11.74 -2.90
C PHE A 135 -19.91 -11.18 -2.04
N ALA A 136 -21.16 -11.43 -2.46
CA ALA A 136 -22.36 -11.17 -1.70
C ALA A 136 -23.57 -11.77 -2.44
N ASN A 137 -24.65 -12.05 -1.70
CA ASN A 137 -25.93 -12.46 -2.28
C ASN A 137 -26.40 -11.46 -3.35
N TYR A 138 -27.02 -11.95 -4.43
CA TYR A 138 -27.51 -11.13 -5.56
C TYR A 138 -28.45 -9.97 -5.17
N GLN A 139 -29.19 -10.11 -4.06
CA GLN A 139 -30.09 -9.06 -3.56
C GLN A 139 -29.40 -8.04 -2.65
N ALA A 140 -28.14 -8.27 -2.26
CA ALA A 140 -27.39 -7.34 -1.43
C ALA A 140 -27.05 -6.08 -2.23
N LYS A 141 -27.16 -4.92 -1.58
CA LYS A 141 -26.86 -3.62 -2.20
C LYS A 141 -25.43 -3.57 -2.77
N ASP A 142 -24.45 -4.05 -2.01
CA ASP A 142 -23.05 -4.09 -2.43
C ASP A 142 -22.87 -4.96 -3.69
N ARG A 143 -23.62 -6.06 -3.81
CA ARG A 143 -23.58 -6.92 -5.00
C ARG A 143 -24.14 -6.22 -6.22
N GLN A 144 -25.31 -5.59 -6.09
CA GLN A 144 -25.93 -4.84 -7.18
C GLN A 144 -25.04 -3.69 -7.64
N LEU A 145 -24.42 -2.96 -6.71
CA LEU A 145 -23.46 -1.91 -7.03
C LEU A 145 -22.23 -2.47 -7.76
N ALA A 146 -21.66 -3.59 -7.30
CA ALA A 146 -20.53 -4.22 -7.96
C ALA A 146 -20.86 -4.67 -9.40
N ASP A 147 -22.06 -5.22 -9.62
CA ASP A 147 -22.54 -5.60 -10.96
C ASP A 147 -22.72 -4.39 -11.90
N VAL A 148 -23.07 -3.21 -11.36
CA VAL A 148 -23.09 -1.95 -12.13
C VAL A 148 -21.67 -1.48 -12.44
N LEU A 149 -20.78 -1.47 -11.43
CA LEU A 149 -19.41 -1.00 -11.55
C LEU A 149 -18.58 -1.84 -12.52
N LYS A 150 -18.84 -3.14 -12.61
CA LYS A 150 -18.09 -4.03 -13.51
C LYS A 150 -18.23 -3.60 -14.99
N ASN A 151 -19.40 -3.08 -15.37
CA ASN A 151 -19.67 -2.58 -16.72
C ASN A 151 -19.13 -1.16 -16.95
N SER A 152 -18.65 -0.49 -15.90
CA SER A 152 -18.08 0.86 -16.01
C SER A 152 -16.61 0.87 -16.42
N ILE A 153 -15.88 -0.24 -16.21
CA ILE A 153 -14.48 -0.37 -16.61
C ILE A 153 -14.42 -0.56 -18.13
N GLN A 154 -14.24 0.57 -18.83
CA GLN A 154 -14.09 0.63 -20.28
C GLN A 154 -12.61 0.81 -20.66
N GLU A 155 -12.34 0.95 -21.97
CA GLU A 155 -11.00 1.12 -22.54
C GLU A 155 -10.13 2.15 -21.81
N ALA A 156 -10.70 3.30 -21.42
CA ALA A 156 -9.96 4.35 -20.72
C ALA A 156 -9.59 4.00 -19.26
N GLN A 157 -10.20 2.96 -18.69
CA GLN A 157 -10.05 2.51 -17.31
C GLN A 157 -9.38 1.12 -17.21
N LYS A 158 -8.86 0.58 -18.31
CA LYS A 158 -8.18 -0.72 -18.31
C LYS A 158 -6.91 -0.78 -17.45
N ASN A 159 -6.35 0.37 -17.10
CA ASN A 159 -5.26 0.50 -16.14
C ASN A 159 -5.74 0.49 -14.67
N GLN A 160 -7.03 0.60 -14.39
CA GLN A 160 -7.55 0.60 -13.02
C GLN A 160 -7.76 -0.82 -12.53
N LEU A 161 -7.56 -1.05 -11.23
CA LEU A 161 -7.95 -2.29 -10.56
C LEU A 161 -9.44 -2.24 -10.21
N PHE A 162 -10.15 -3.35 -10.44
CA PHE A 162 -11.53 -3.51 -10.03
C PHE A 162 -11.66 -3.46 -8.50
N LEU A 163 -10.70 -4.03 -7.75
CA LEU A 163 -10.66 -3.91 -6.29
C LEU A 163 -10.68 -2.44 -5.84
N TYR A 164 -9.84 -1.61 -6.47
CA TYR A 164 -9.81 -0.17 -6.16
C TYR A 164 -11.14 0.49 -6.54
N LYS A 165 -11.74 0.13 -7.67
CA LYS A 165 -13.05 0.66 -8.08
C LYS A 165 -14.14 0.35 -7.05
N LEU A 166 -14.18 -0.88 -6.54
CA LEU A 166 -15.11 -1.30 -5.50
C LEU A 166 -14.88 -0.48 -4.21
N TYR A 167 -13.62 -0.32 -3.81
CA TYR A 167 -13.21 0.48 -2.65
C TYR A 167 -13.62 1.96 -2.79
N ASP A 168 -13.32 2.59 -3.94
CA ASP A 168 -13.62 4.00 -4.22
C ASP A 168 -15.13 4.30 -4.24
N ASN A 169 -15.96 3.27 -4.40
CA ASN A 169 -17.42 3.34 -4.37
C ASN A 169 -18.04 2.82 -3.06
N GLY A 170 -17.23 2.62 -2.01
CA GLY A 170 -17.70 2.34 -0.65
C GLY A 170 -18.19 0.91 -0.41
N ILE A 171 -17.71 -0.06 -1.19
CA ILE A 171 -18.03 -1.48 -0.95
C ILE A 171 -17.19 -1.99 0.21
N LYS A 172 -17.86 -2.39 1.30
CA LYS A 172 -17.23 -2.69 2.59
C LYS A 172 -16.15 -3.76 2.52
N GLN A 173 -16.41 -4.85 1.79
CA GLN A 173 -15.42 -5.92 1.65
C GLN A 173 -14.13 -5.42 0.96
N ALA A 174 -14.27 -4.60 -0.08
CA ALA A 174 -13.14 -3.99 -0.76
C ALA A 174 -12.43 -2.96 0.12
N GLU A 175 -13.16 -2.19 0.94
CA GLU A 175 -12.57 -1.30 1.94
C GLU A 175 -11.68 -2.05 2.92
N GLN A 176 -12.16 -3.14 3.54
CA GLN A 176 -11.36 -3.92 4.46
C GLN A 176 -10.06 -4.44 3.82
N ILE A 177 -10.15 -4.95 2.60
CA ILE A 177 -8.99 -5.47 1.85
C ILE A 177 -8.01 -4.35 1.50
N VAL A 178 -8.49 -3.23 0.93
CA VAL A 178 -7.61 -2.09 0.58
C VAL A 178 -7.00 -1.48 1.85
N HIS A 179 -7.72 -1.44 2.97
CA HIS A 179 -7.18 -1.01 4.26
C HIS A 179 -6.07 -1.93 4.77
N TRP A 180 -6.17 -3.25 4.56
CA TRP A 180 -5.06 -4.16 4.85
C TRP A 180 -3.79 -3.78 4.08
N PHE A 181 -3.90 -3.51 2.77
CA PHE A 181 -2.76 -3.04 1.96
C PHE A 181 -2.27 -1.64 2.38
N LYS A 182 -3.15 -0.75 2.86
CA LYS A 182 -2.73 0.54 3.41
C LYS A 182 -1.84 0.36 4.65
N ASN A 183 -2.13 -0.65 5.47
CA ASN A 183 -1.38 -0.98 6.67
C ASN A 183 -0.04 -1.68 6.39
N LEU A 184 0.18 -2.19 5.17
CA LEU A 184 1.48 -2.70 4.74
C LEU A 184 2.49 -1.54 4.63
N GLN A 185 3.40 -1.47 5.58
CA GLN A 185 4.46 -0.46 5.64
C GLN A 185 5.74 -0.96 4.95
N VAL A 186 6.26 -0.16 4.02
CA VAL A 186 7.57 -0.39 3.39
C VAL A 186 8.49 0.75 3.77
N ILE A 187 9.60 0.42 4.43
CA ILE A 187 10.58 1.38 4.93
C ILE A 187 11.88 1.20 4.13
N PHE A 188 12.30 2.26 3.45
CA PHE A 188 13.58 2.36 2.77
C PHE A 188 14.58 3.16 3.62
N PRO A 189 15.90 3.07 3.35
CA PRO A 189 16.91 3.87 4.05
C PRO A 189 16.69 5.39 3.97
N HIS A 190 15.94 5.86 2.97
CA HIS A 190 15.60 7.27 2.75
C HIS A 190 14.17 7.63 3.20
N THR A 191 13.42 6.68 3.78
CA THR A 191 12.08 6.95 4.33
C THR A 191 12.20 7.90 5.51
N LYS A 192 11.43 8.99 5.48
CA LYS A 192 11.39 9.99 6.55
C LYS A 192 10.07 9.89 7.29
N VAL A 193 10.13 9.97 8.63
CA VAL A 193 8.92 10.16 9.45
C VAL A 193 8.44 11.59 9.26
N GLN A 194 7.23 11.75 8.77
CA GLN A 194 6.61 13.07 8.63
C GLN A 194 6.29 13.63 10.02
N ALA A 195 6.45 14.93 10.20
CA ALA A 195 6.05 15.65 11.42
C ALA A 195 6.64 15.06 12.72
N LEU A 196 7.80 14.40 12.67
CA LEU A 196 8.42 13.77 13.83
C LEU A 196 8.53 14.71 15.05
N PRO A 197 8.94 15.99 14.91
CA PRO A 197 8.95 16.91 16.04
C PRO A 197 7.57 17.11 16.69
N LEU A 198 6.50 17.16 15.89
CA LEU A 198 5.14 17.29 16.41
C LEU A 198 4.70 16.02 17.16
N HIS A 199 5.03 14.83 16.62
CA HIS A 199 4.80 13.57 17.32
C HIS A 199 5.56 13.50 18.65
N MET A 200 6.83 13.90 18.67
CA MET A 200 7.65 13.91 19.89
C MET A 200 7.21 15.01 20.90
N LYS A 201 6.55 16.06 20.43
CA LYS A 201 5.94 17.08 21.30
C LYS A 201 4.67 16.55 21.96
N ALA A 202 3.85 15.83 21.20
CA ALA A 202 2.58 15.29 21.66
C ALA A 202 2.73 14.00 22.49
N ASP A 203 3.77 13.21 22.23
CA ASP A 203 4.01 11.90 22.83
C ASP A 203 5.38 11.85 23.51
N GLU A 204 5.37 12.02 24.83
CA GLU A 204 6.57 11.97 25.66
C GLU A 204 7.17 10.55 25.75
N GLU A 205 6.34 9.50 25.66
CA GLU A 205 6.80 8.12 25.71
C GLU A 205 7.60 7.78 24.45
N LEU A 206 7.09 8.17 23.27
CA LEU A 206 7.81 8.07 22.01
C LEU A 206 9.14 8.85 22.06
N ARG A 207 9.12 10.08 22.58
CA ARG A 207 10.32 10.91 22.71
C ARG A 207 11.39 10.23 23.55
N GLN A 208 11.01 9.72 24.72
CA GLN A 208 11.91 9.04 25.64
C GLN A 208 12.42 7.71 25.07
N TYR A 209 11.56 6.97 24.36
CA TYR A 209 11.94 5.76 23.65
C TYR A 209 13.03 6.03 22.61
N ILE A 210 12.86 7.05 21.77
CA ILE A 210 13.85 7.42 20.74
C ILE A 210 15.17 7.85 21.40
N ALA A 211 15.12 8.69 22.44
CA ALA A 211 16.31 9.13 23.17
C ALA A 211 17.09 7.93 23.75
N THR A 212 16.38 6.99 24.38
CA THR A 212 16.95 5.76 24.94
C THR A 212 17.60 4.89 23.85
N MET A 213 16.95 4.79 22.68
CA MET A 213 17.48 3.99 21.57
C MET A 213 18.76 4.61 20.99
N LEU A 214 18.80 5.93 20.80
CA LEU A 214 20.00 6.63 20.34
C LEU A 214 21.16 6.52 21.34
N HIS A 215 20.85 6.57 22.64
CA HIS A 215 21.84 6.36 23.69
C HIS A 215 22.42 4.93 23.64
N LYS A 216 21.57 3.90 23.48
CA LYS A 216 22.00 2.50 23.33
C LYS A 216 22.84 2.24 22.08
N MET A 217 22.69 3.06 21.04
CA MET A 217 23.48 3.00 19.82
C MET A 217 24.81 3.77 19.92
N ASP A 218 25.16 4.28 21.10
CA ASP A 218 26.38 5.03 21.38
C ASP A 218 26.58 6.26 20.47
N THR A 219 25.47 6.94 20.18
CA THR A 219 25.48 8.15 19.33
C THR A 219 25.93 9.41 20.07
N GLY A 220 26.14 9.33 21.39
CA GLY A 220 26.41 10.48 22.26
C GLY A 220 25.17 11.32 22.63
N VAL A 221 23.98 10.95 22.13
CA VAL A 221 22.72 11.61 22.50
C VAL A 221 22.27 11.16 23.90
N TYR A 222 21.97 12.12 24.77
CA TYR A 222 21.50 11.88 26.14
C TYR A 222 20.02 12.19 26.31
N GLU A 223 19.54 13.26 25.66
CA GLU A 223 18.17 13.74 25.76
C GLU A 223 17.73 14.31 24.41
N ILE A 224 16.43 14.25 24.12
CA ILE A 224 15.83 14.93 22.98
C ILE A 224 14.71 15.84 23.49
N THR A 225 14.77 17.11 23.11
CA THR A 225 13.75 18.11 23.42
C THR A 225 13.10 18.62 22.13
N VAL A 226 11.86 19.09 22.24
CA VAL A 226 11.16 19.74 21.12
C VAL A 226 10.92 21.19 21.47
N ALA A 227 11.52 22.10 20.69
CA ALA A 227 11.27 23.52 20.78
C ALA A 227 10.10 23.91 19.86
N SER A 228 9.23 24.79 20.34
CA SER A 228 8.20 25.44 19.53
C SER A 228 8.19 26.93 19.85
N GLU A 229 8.11 27.75 18.81
CA GLU A 229 8.05 29.20 18.90
C GLU A 229 6.80 29.67 18.15
N GLU A 230 6.10 30.66 18.70
CA GLU A 230 5.07 31.39 17.96
C GLU A 230 5.76 32.40 17.06
N ILE A 231 5.44 32.38 15.76
CA ILE A 231 6.02 33.26 14.76
C ILE A 231 4.92 33.84 13.87
N ASP A 232 5.13 35.09 13.44
CA ASP A 232 4.31 35.68 12.38
C ASP A 232 4.65 34.99 11.06
N PHE A 233 3.70 34.24 10.51
CA PHE A 233 3.89 33.49 9.28
C PHE A 233 4.23 34.40 8.10
N ARG A 234 3.64 35.60 8.01
CA ARG A 234 3.91 36.54 6.91
C ARG A 234 5.33 37.04 6.96
N GLU A 235 5.81 37.42 8.14
CA GLU A 235 7.19 37.87 8.31
C GLU A 235 8.19 36.75 7.94
N TYR A 236 7.88 35.50 8.31
CA TYR A 236 8.71 34.35 7.96
C TYR A 236 8.66 34.02 6.46
N ALA A 237 7.48 34.07 5.85
CA ALA A 237 7.27 33.81 4.42
C ALA A 237 7.95 34.86 3.54
N GLU A 238 7.91 36.13 3.94
CA GLU A 238 8.64 37.22 3.29
C GLU A 238 10.16 36.99 3.34
N LYS A 239 10.71 36.58 4.49
CA LYS A 239 12.14 36.23 4.61
C LYS A 239 12.55 35.08 3.67
N LEU A 240 11.62 34.17 3.36
CA LEU A 240 11.84 33.07 2.43
C LEU A 240 11.56 33.43 0.96
N ASN A 241 11.13 34.67 0.66
CA ASN A 241 10.69 35.11 -0.66
C ASN A 241 9.64 34.19 -1.29
N LEU A 242 8.65 33.74 -0.49
CA LEU A 242 7.56 32.92 -1.00
C LEU A 242 6.62 33.75 -1.90
N PRO A 243 6.16 33.21 -3.04
CA PRO A 243 5.11 33.84 -3.85
C PRO A 243 3.85 34.13 -3.03
N LYS A 244 3.23 35.31 -3.23
CA LYS A 244 2.02 35.72 -2.51
C LYS A 244 0.88 34.71 -2.61
N GLU A 245 0.70 34.12 -3.79
CA GLU A 245 -0.31 33.09 -4.04
C GLU A 245 -0.16 31.90 -3.07
N ILE A 246 1.07 31.47 -2.77
CA ILE A 246 1.34 30.36 -1.84
C ILE A 246 1.07 30.79 -0.38
N ILE A 247 1.33 32.06 -0.04
CA ILE A 247 1.08 32.59 1.30
C ILE A 247 -0.44 32.63 1.54
N ASP A 248 -1.19 33.16 0.58
CA ASP A 248 -2.64 33.26 0.64
C ASP A 248 -3.28 31.86 0.72
N ASP A 249 -2.82 30.91 -0.12
CA ASP A 249 -3.28 29.52 -0.08
C ASP A 249 -3.03 28.85 1.29
N ILE A 250 -1.88 29.12 1.93
CA ILE A 250 -1.55 28.56 3.25
C ILE A 250 -2.39 29.21 4.35
N GLU A 251 -2.66 30.51 4.29
CA GLU A 251 -3.52 31.21 5.26
C GLU A 251 -4.99 30.74 5.19
N GLU A 252 -5.44 30.27 4.02
CA GLU A 252 -6.77 29.66 3.87
C GLU A 252 -6.88 28.27 4.53
N ILE A 253 -5.76 27.61 4.87
CA ILE A 253 -5.74 26.32 5.54
C ILE A 253 -6.15 26.51 7.01
N LYS A 254 -7.44 26.31 7.29
CA LYS A 254 -8.00 26.42 8.66
C LYS A 254 -7.45 25.41 9.67
N ASN A 255 -6.97 24.25 9.20
CA ASN A 255 -6.35 23.19 10.00
C ASN A 255 -5.37 22.43 9.10
N GLY A 256 -4.08 22.41 9.44
CA GLY A 256 -3.10 21.69 8.64
C GLY A 256 -1.69 21.80 9.20
N ILE A 257 -0.78 20.96 8.70
CA ILE A 257 0.63 21.03 9.04
C ILE A 257 1.40 21.40 7.78
N VAL A 258 2.12 22.52 7.80
CA VAL A 258 2.98 22.96 6.69
C VAL A 258 4.44 22.72 7.07
N ASN A 259 5.21 22.14 6.15
CA ASN A 259 6.67 22.05 6.29
C ASN A 259 7.35 23.07 5.37
N LEU A 260 8.06 24.04 5.96
CA LEU A 260 8.90 24.98 5.23
C LEU A 260 10.34 24.86 5.73
N CYS A 261 11.23 24.43 4.84
CA CYS A 261 12.67 24.28 5.14
C CYS A 261 12.97 23.43 6.39
N GLY A 262 12.16 22.40 6.66
CA GLY A 262 12.34 21.52 7.81
C GLY A 262 11.69 22.00 9.11
N LYS A 263 11.10 23.20 9.12
CA LYS A 263 10.24 23.68 10.22
C LYS A 263 8.79 23.30 9.96
N TYR A 264 8.10 22.87 11.02
CA TYR A 264 6.68 22.52 10.97
C TYR A 264 5.86 23.66 11.56
N PHE A 265 4.82 24.05 10.83
CA PHE A 265 3.83 25.07 11.17
C PHE A 265 2.50 24.35 11.34
N VAL A 266 1.77 24.66 12.41
CA VAL A 266 0.50 24.05 12.78
C VAL A 266 -0.56 25.13 12.86
#